data_AF-A0A945ZPR6-F1
#
_entry.id   AF-A0A945ZPR6-F1
#
_cell.length_a   1.000
_cell.length_b   1.000
_cell.length_c   1.000
_cell.angle_alpha   90.00
_cell.angle_beta   90.00
_cell.angle_gamma   90.00
#
_symmetry.space_group_name_H-M   'P 1'
#
loop_
_entity.id
_entity.type
_entity.pdbx_description
1 polymer ?
#
loop_
_entity_poly.entity_id
_entity_poly.type
_entity_poly.pdbx_seq_one_letter_code
_entity_poly.pdbx_strand_id
1 'polypeptide(L)'
;VAFDIDFHTFGTFDNACYPAIEWALAIMAGVNSIYTNDLDNTINIQASYIHVWETVDPYDEITSNSGAMLDAFRLEWLTNANLMEVQRDLVHLLTRRQNTGTGGIAYLDVVCFPQYAAGFSSYLQTGNTYDLNNYSWNLNVVGHEMGHNFGSNHTHWCGWSNGPIDNCYDVEGSCANDPQSQVGTMMSYCHAVAGGSVNLNFHPIVISEALIPTISADGSCFGDCVDWTTSCSYYGCTDPEACNYDLDAILDDGTCALTFDDCGVCGGNNESCSGCTDPLACNYDAEALIEDGSCYLAPDEATCACLHAASFDVNLSAGETASETIQGAGFVTGLEAVLIFQDLPPDQSWANEMMVGLTSPDGTCLQIGGYNLSLDCPSAGLWPGDWNTSAQGTYTASVVFEEPIQGIGSWTITILNSWNNSNGASYETTLTFNGLCEGDFDNPGCTNSEACNFDDTATSDDGSCQFENCPCPADFDDDGQVTSSDLLLFLSDIGCSSPPCFGDLTDDNQTNVQDLLIFLVFFGTPCP
;
A
#
# COMPACT_ATOMS: atom_id res chain seq x y z
N VAL A 1 0.81 12.88 -21.99
CA VAL A 1 -0.13 12.25 -22.95
C VAL A 1 -1.38 13.09 -23.07
N ALA A 2 -1.85 13.37 -24.28
CA ALA A 2 -3.14 14.02 -24.47
C ALA A 2 -4.23 12.97 -24.76
N PHE A 3 -5.38 13.06 -24.09
CA PHE A 3 -6.51 12.18 -24.33
C PHE A 3 -7.57 12.87 -25.19
N ASP A 4 -8.25 12.07 -26.00
CA ASP A 4 -9.41 12.45 -26.78
C ASP A 4 -10.59 11.57 -26.40
N ILE A 5 -11.76 12.16 -26.18
CA ILE A 5 -13.01 11.47 -25.85
C ILE A 5 -14.04 11.83 -26.91
N ASP A 6 -14.47 10.84 -27.68
CA ASP A 6 -15.41 11.05 -28.78
C ASP A 6 -16.83 11.40 -28.33
N PHE A 7 -17.64 11.90 -29.27
CA PHE A 7 -18.99 12.40 -28.95
C PHE A 7 -19.91 11.29 -28.46
N HIS A 8 -19.75 10.07 -29.00
CA HIS A 8 -20.47 8.90 -28.52
C HIS A 8 -20.22 8.65 -27.04
N THR A 9 -18.95 8.67 -26.64
CA THR A 9 -18.50 8.42 -25.27
C THR A 9 -18.95 9.51 -24.32
N PHE A 10 -18.81 10.78 -24.71
CA PHE A 10 -19.38 11.91 -23.98
C PHE A 10 -20.88 11.72 -23.70
N GLY A 11 -21.65 11.30 -24.70
CA GLY A 11 -23.08 11.04 -24.55
C GLY A 11 -23.42 9.91 -23.58
N THR A 12 -22.46 9.02 -23.28
CA THR A 12 -22.65 7.96 -22.29
C THR A 12 -22.44 8.40 -20.84
N PHE A 13 -21.91 9.60 -20.63
CA PHE A 13 -21.78 10.26 -19.34
C PHE A 13 -22.87 11.33 -19.18
N ASP A 14 -24.07 11.05 -19.69
CA ASP A 14 -25.23 11.96 -19.67
C ASP A 14 -24.97 13.33 -20.33
N ASN A 15 -24.02 13.39 -21.28
CA ASN A 15 -23.52 14.64 -21.89
C ASN A 15 -22.92 15.61 -20.84
N ALA A 16 -22.30 15.07 -19.79
CA ALA A 16 -21.54 15.82 -18.81
C ALA A 16 -20.03 15.65 -19.07
N CYS A 17 -19.34 16.78 -19.21
CA CYS A 17 -17.92 16.82 -19.62
C CYS A 17 -16.99 16.27 -18.53
N TYR A 18 -17.22 16.66 -17.27
CA TYR A 18 -16.38 16.28 -16.13
C TYR A 18 -16.41 14.79 -15.77
N PRO A 19 -17.57 14.12 -15.71
CA PRO A 19 -17.58 12.68 -15.48
C PRO A 19 -16.78 11.90 -16.54
N ALA A 20 -16.72 12.39 -17.79
CA ALA A 20 -15.86 11.82 -18.81
C ALA A 20 -14.37 12.11 -18.56
N ILE A 21 -14.02 13.32 -18.08
CA ILE A 21 -12.66 13.67 -17.65
C ILE A 21 -12.20 12.79 -16.48
N GLU A 22 -12.96 12.74 -15.40
CA GLU A 22 -12.65 11.95 -14.20
C GLU A 22 -12.45 10.47 -14.55
N TRP A 23 -13.30 9.96 -15.44
CA TRP A 23 -13.17 8.62 -15.97
C TRP A 23 -11.85 8.41 -16.74
N ALA A 24 -11.46 9.34 -17.61
CA ALA A 24 -10.20 9.27 -18.34
C ALA A 24 -8.98 9.41 -17.42
N LEU A 25 -9.04 10.30 -16.43
CA LEU A 25 -7.99 10.48 -15.41
C LEU A 25 -7.84 9.24 -14.54
N ALA A 26 -8.94 8.61 -14.12
CA ALA A 26 -8.89 7.36 -13.36
C ALA A 26 -8.24 6.22 -14.15
N ILE A 27 -8.53 6.12 -15.45
CA ILE A 27 -7.86 5.16 -16.35
C ILE A 27 -6.36 5.48 -16.41
N MET A 28 -5.99 6.74 -16.62
CA MET A 28 -4.59 7.14 -16.69
C MET A 28 -3.85 6.89 -15.38
N ALA A 29 -4.46 7.18 -14.23
CA ALA A 29 -3.87 6.90 -12.93
C ALA A 29 -3.59 5.40 -12.78
N GLY A 30 -4.55 4.53 -13.08
CA GLY A 30 -4.36 3.08 -13.02
C GLY A 30 -3.30 2.56 -14.00
N VAL A 31 -3.29 3.06 -15.24
CA VAL A 31 -2.25 2.72 -16.22
C VAL A 31 -0.88 3.22 -15.78
N ASN A 32 -0.78 4.45 -15.26
CA ASN A 32 0.46 5.00 -14.76
C ASN A 32 1.02 4.14 -13.62
N SER A 33 0.20 3.77 -12.64
CA SER A 33 0.61 2.89 -11.54
C SER A 33 1.20 1.58 -12.04
N ILE A 34 0.62 0.96 -13.08
CA ILE A 34 1.16 -0.27 -13.67
C ILE A 34 2.54 -0.02 -14.28
N TYR A 35 2.68 1.04 -15.10
CA TYR A 35 3.96 1.38 -15.72
C TYR A 35 5.03 1.75 -14.71
N THR A 36 4.72 2.55 -13.69
CA THR A 36 5.69 2.97 -12.67
C THR A 36 6.13 1.80 -11.80
N ASN A 37 5.20 0.89 -11.46
CA ASN A 37 5.50 -0.31 -10.69
C ASN A 37 6.38 -1.29 -11.47
N ASP A 38 6.09 -1.53 -12.74
CA ASP A 38 6.83 -2.52 -13.55
C ASP A 38 8.16 -1.99 -14.11
N LEU A 39 8.30 -0.67 -14.23
CA LEU A 39 9.49 -0.02 -14.82
C LEU A 39 10.32 0.76 -13.79
N ASP A 40 10.17 0.49 -12.49
CA ASP A 40 10.94 1.12 -11.42
C ASP A 40 10.98 2.65 -11.50
N ASN A 41 9.83 3.29 -11.77
CA ASN A 41 9.70 4.74 -11.97
C ASN A 41 10.57 5.34 -13.10
N THR A 42 11.00 4.53 -14.08
CA THR A 42 11.79 5.01 -15.23
C THR A 42 11.03 6.01 -16.10
N ILE A 43 9.70 5.87 -16.17
CA ILE A 43 8.80 6.78 -16.88
C ILE A 43 7.61 7.12 -15.99
N ASN A 44 7.12 8.35 -16.10
CA ASN A 44 5.85 8.78 -15.54
C ASN A 44 4.92 9.14 -16.70
N ILE A 45 3.72 8.56 -16.73
CA ILE A 45 2.72 8.83 -17.75
C ILE A 45 1.62 9.68 -17.14
N GLN A 46 1.59 10.96 -17.53
CA GLN A 46 0.61 11.93 -17.05
C GLN A 46 -0.25 12.47 -18.20
N ALA A 47 -1.49 12.82 -17.91
CA ALA A 47 -2.30 13.62 -18.82
C ALA A 47 -1.70 15.03 -18.97
N SER A 48 -1.61 15.56 -20.18
CA SER A 48 -1.25 16.96 -20.46
C SER A 48 -2.44 17.76 -21.00
N TYR A 49 -3.38 17.07 -21.66
CA TYR A 49 -4.61 17.67 -22.14
C TYR A 49 -5.71 16.61 -22.28
N ILE A 50 -6.95 16.93 -21.96
CA ILE A 50 -8.11 16.06 -22.19
C ILE A 50 -9.12 16.79 -23.06
N HIS A 51 -9.24 16.34 -24.31
CA HIS A 51 -10.25 16.84 -25.23
C HIS A 51 -11.53 16.00 -25.12
N VAL A 52 -12.67 16.68 -24.98
CA VAL A 52 -14.00 16.07 -25.02
C VAL A 52 -14.78 16.67 -26.18
N TRP A 53 -15.23 15.83 -27.11
CA TRP A 53 -16.10 16.23 -28.19
C TRP A 53 -17.53 16.39 -27.68
N GLU A 54 -17.95 17.63 -27.39
CA GLU A 54 -19.34 17.99 -27.04
C GLU A 54 -20.26 18.10 -28.28
N THR A 55 -19.67 17.95 -29.47
CA THR A 55 -20.36 17.83 -30.77
C THR A 55 -19.79 16.64 -31.52
N VAL A 56 -20.55 16.07 -32.46
CA VAL A 56 -20.12 14.92 -33.29
C VAL A 56 -18.68 15.11 -33.79
N ASP A 57 -17.82 14.16 -33.44
CA ASP A 57 -16.40 14.15 -33.81
C ASP A 57 -16.20 13.82 -35.31
N PRO A 58 -15.07 14.23 -35.92
CA PRO A 58 -14.84 14.07 -37.36
C PRO A 58 -14.76 12.63 -37.86
N TYR A 59 -14.62 11.65 -36.96
CA TYR A 59 -14.42 10.23 -37.28
C TYR A 59 -15.58 9.34 -36.77
N ASP A 60 -16.73 9.94 -36.42
CA ASP A 60 -17.96 9.26 -35.99
C ASP A 60 -18.47 8.25 -37.03
N GLU A 61 -18.43 8.62 -38.32
CA GLU A 61 -18.94 7.78 -39.42
C GLU A 61 -18.09 6.52 -39.70
N ILE A 62 -16.88 6.42 -39.17
CA ILE A 62 -15.97 5.30 -39.44
C ILE A 62 -16.31 4.12 -38.52
N THR A 63 -16.80 3.02 -39.10
CA THR A 63 -17.18 1.81 -38.36
C THR A 63 -16.49 0.57 -38.90
N SER A 64 -16.12 -0.37 -38.03
CA SER A 64 -15.49 -1.66 -38.33
C SER A 64 -14.19 -1.53 -39.14
N ASN A 65 -13.49 -0.41 -39.00
CA ASN A 65 -12.23 -0.12 -39.67
C ASN A 65 -11.34 0.72 -38.74
N SER A 66 -10.68 0.03 -37.82
CA SER A 66 -9.84 0.64 -36.80
C SER A 66 -8.64 1.39 -37.38
N GLY A 67 -8.02 0.88 -38.44
CA GLY A 67 -6.92 1.56 -39.12
C GLY A 67 -7.34 2.92 -39.70
N ALA A 68 -8.49 2.97 -40.40
CA ALA A 68 -9.00 4.24 -40.92
C ALA A 68 -9.41 5.21 -39.82
N MET A 69 -9.95 4.70 -38.71
CA MET A 69 -10.33 5.52 -37.55
C MET A 69 -9.09 6.10 -36.86
N LEU A 70 -8.06 5.29 -36.61
CA LEU A 70 -6.78 5.72 -36.04
C LEU A 70 -6.13 6.80 -36.91
N ASP A 71 -6.10 6.61 -38.24
CA ASP A 71 -5.56 7.59 -39.17
C ASP A 71 -6.36 8.91 -39.16
N ALA A 72 -7.70 8.85 -39.15
CA ALA A 72 -8.54 10.04 -39.13
C ALA A 72 -8.40 10.83 -37.83
N PHE A 73 -8.45 10.16 -36.67
CA PHE A 73 -8.23 10.75 -35.35
C PHE A 73 -6.84 11.40 -35.25
N ARG A 74 -5.79 10.68 -35.65
CA ARG A 74 -4.42 11.21 -35.65
C ARG A 74 -4.28 12.46 -36.53
N LEU A 75 -4.86 12.44 -37.74
CA LEU A 75 -4.80 13.58 -38.65
C LEU A 75 -5.57 14.79 -38.12
N GLU A 76 -6.67 14.58 -37.41
CA GLU A 76 -7.42 15.65 -36.75
C GLU A 76 -6.52 16.40 -35.75
N TRP A 77 -5.81 15.67 -34.90
CA TRP A 77 -4.86 16.25 -33.92
C TRP A 77 -3.62 16.92 -34.54
N LEU A 78 -3.33 16.64 -35.81
CA LEU A 78 -2.22 17.27 -36.54
C LEU A 78 -2.66 18.48 -37.36
N THR A 79 -3.95 18.60 -37.69
CA THR A 79 -4.43 19.59 -38.67
C THR A 79 -5.49 20.56 -38.13
N ASN A 80 -6.17 20.22 -37.03
CA ASN A 80 -7.10 21.12 -36.37
C ASN A 80 -6.33 22.24 -35.65
N ALA A 81 -6.66 23.49 -35.95
CA ALA A 81 -6.01 24.67 -35.40
C ALA A 81 -6.07 24.75 -33.86
N ASN A 82 -7.08 24.16 -33.23
CA ASN A 82 -7.24 24.17 -31.77
C ASN A 82 -6.48 23.03 -31.08
N LEU A 83 -6.10 21.97 -31.80
CA LEU A 83 -5.47 20.77 -31.24
C LEU A 83 -3.97 20.66 -31.61
N MET A 84 -3.58 21.21 -32.76
CA MET A 84 -2.23 21.06 -33.28
C MET A 84 -1.15 21.71 -32.42
N GLU A 85 -1.50 22.74 -31.64
CA GLU A 85 -0.57 23.45 -30.74
C GLU A 85 -0.54 22.87 -29.32
N VAL A 86 -1.41 21.90 -28.99
CA VAL A 86 -1.45 21.27 -27.67
C VAL A 86 -0.17 20.48 -27.41
N GLN A 87 0.54 20.82 -26.33
CA GLN A 87 1.75 20.11 -25.90
C GLN A 87 1.43 18.67 -25.47
N ARG A 88 2.12 17.72 -26.09
CA ARG A 88 1.98 16.28 -25.84
C ARG A 88 3.14 15.50 -26.44
N ASP A 89 3.45 14.36 -25.83
CA ASP A 89 4.36 13.35 -26.40
C ASP A 89 3.58 12.27 -27.18
N LEU A 90 2.35 11.99 -26.75
CA LEU A 90 1.45 10.98 -27.32
C LEU A 90 0.01 11.51 -27.29
N VAL A 91 -0.82 11.15 -28.28
CA VAL A 91 -2.27 11.32 -28.23
C VAL A 91 -2.99 9.97 -28.19
N HIS A 92 -3.97 9.81 -27.30
CA HIS A 92 -4.73 8.56 -27.18
C HIS A 92 -6.23 8.80 -27.16
N LEU A 93 -6.97 8.13 -28.04
CA LEU A 93 -8.43 8.20 -28.06
C LEU A 93 -9.03 7.14 -27.12
N LEU A 94 -9.88 7.58 -26.20
CA LEU A 94 -10.67 6.75 -25.32
C LEU A 94 -12.13 6.73 -25.81
N THR A 95 -12.58 5.58 -26.29
CA THR A 95 -13.95 5.43 -26.79
C THR A 95 -14.70 4.26 -26.17
N ARG A 96 -16.01 4.44 -25.99
CA ARG A 96 -16.94 3.39 -25.59
C ARG A 96 -17.69 2.77 -26.78
N ARG A 97 -17.43 3.26 -27.99
CA ARG A 97 -18.01 2.72 -29.23
C ARG A 97 -17.66 1.25 -29.38
N GLN A 98 -18.66 0.40 -29.62
CA GLN A 98 -18.50 -1.04 -29.84
C GLN A 98 -18.38 -1.44 -31.32
N ASN A 99 -18.33 -0.46 -32.21
CA ASN A 99 -18.36 -0.64 -33.66
C ASN A 99 -17.06 -0.15 -34.34
N THR A 100 -15.95 -0.05 -33.61
CA THR A 100 -14.63 0.38 -34.12
C THR A 100 -13.92 -0.72 -34.92
N GLY A 101 -14.23 -1.99 -34.64
CA GLY A 101 -13.70 -3.16 -35.35
C GLY A 101 -12.62 -3.94 -34.60
N THR A 102 -12.12 -3.41 -33.48
CA THR A 102 -11.10 -4.02 -32.60
C THR A 102 -11.29 -3.49 -31.18
N GLY A 103 -10.64 -4.09 -30.18
CA GLY A 103 -10.60 -3.56 -28.82
C GLY A 103 -9.72 -2.31 -28.70
N GLY A 104 -8.59 -2.28 -29.40
CA GLY A 104 -7.70 -1.12 -29.54
C GLY A 104 -6.78 -1.28 -30.75
N ILE A 105 -6.06 -0.20 -31.08
CA ILE A 105 -4.97 -0.19 -32.06
C ILE A 105 -4.06 1.01 -31.82
N ALA A 106 -2.76 0.81 -31.97
CA ALA A 106 -1.74 1.85 -31.87
C ALA A 106 -0.61 1.65 -32.88
N TYR A 107 0.12 2.72 -33.18
CA TYR A 107 1.36 2.59 -33.95
C TYR A 107 2.48 2.07 -33.05
N LEU A 108 3.37 1.27 -33.63
CA LEU A 108 4.50 0.64 -32.93
C LEU A 108 5.72 1.55 -32.93
N ASP A 109 6.34 1.77 -31.76
CA ASP A 109 7.62 2.47 -31.58
C ASP A 109 7.60 3.90 -32.16
N VAL A 110 6.71 4.73 -31.62
CA VAL A 110 6.36 6.04 -32.21
C VAL A 110 6.45 7.23 -31.26
N VAL A 111 6.88 7.05 -30.01
CA VAL A 111 6.77 8.15 -29.01
C VAL A 111 7.66 9.35 -29.36
N CYS A 112 8.81 9.15 -30.00
CA CYS A 112 9.60 10.25 -30.61
C CYS A 112 9.20 10.65 -32.04
N PHE A 113 8.06 10.17 -32.54
CA PHE A 113 7.56 10.48 -33.87
C PHE A 113 6.18 11.14 -33.79
N PRO A 114 6.08 12.45 -33.48
CA PRO A 114 4.81 13.14 -33.21
C PRO A 114 3.75 13.01 -34.30
N GLN A 115 4.16 12.73 -35.55
CA GLN A 115 3.25 12.48 -36.67
C GLN A 115 2.49 11.15 -36.57
N TYR A 116 2.99 10.20 -35.78
CA TYR A 116 2.49 8.84 -35.61
C TYR A 116 2.31 8.44 -34.14
N ALA A 117 2.69 9.29 -33.17
CA ALA A 117 2.53 9.09 -31.74
C ALA A 117 1.05 9.09 -31.32
N ALA A 118 0.32 8.04 -31.72
CA ALA A 118 -1.11 7.90 -31.54
C ALA A 118 -1.52 6.44 -31.29
N GLY A 119 -2.58 6.29 -30.50
CA GLY A 119 -3.30 5.04 -30.30
C GLY A 119 -4.77 5.30 -29.98
N PHE A 120 -5.61 4.27 -30.06
CA PHE A 120 -6.94 4.34 -29.47
C PHE A 120 -7.34 3.03 -28.81
N SER A 121 -8.15 3.17 -27.77
CA SER A 121 -8.76 2.07 -27.05
C SER A 121 -10.28 2.21 -27.07
N SER A 122 -10.96 1.10 -27.26
CA SER A 122 -12.40 1.05 -27.43
C SER A 122 -13.07 0.00 -26.56
N TYR A 123 -14.41 -0.04 -26.63
CA TYR A 123 -15.26 -0.94 -25.85
C TYR A 123 -15.14 -0.67 -24.35
N LEU A 124 -14.67 0.53 -24.00
CA LEU A 124 -14.38 0.90 -22.62
C LEU A 124 -15.67 0.93 -21.78
N GLN A 125 -15.53 0.57 -20.52
CA GLN A 125 -16.58 0.50 -19.51
C GLN A 125 -16.62 1.82 -18.70
N THR A 126 -17.76 2.13 -18.04
CA THR A 126 -17.93 3.37 -17.25
C THR A 126 -17.20 3.41 -15.93
N GLY A 127 -16.66 2.29 -15.45
CA GLY A 127 -15.99 2.23 -14.15
C GLY A 127 -14.84 3.22 -14.08
N ASN A 128 -14.68 3.89 -12.95
CA ASN A 128 -13.61 4.84 -12.63
C ASN A 128 -12.91 4.50 -11.30
N THR A 129 -13.20 3.33 -10.73
CA THR A 129 -12.51 2.77 -9.56
C THR A 129 -11.89 1.45 -10.00
N TYR A 130 -10.60 1.29 -9.73
CA TYR A 130 -9.84 0.14 -10.18
C TYR A 130 -9.07 -0.47 -9.02
N ASP A 131 -9.10 -1.80 -8.95
CA ASP A 131 -8.23 -2.61 -8.11
C ASP A 131 -7.24 -3.32 -9.02
N LEU A 132 -5.95 -3.00 -8.89
CA LEU A 132 -4.90 -3.53 -9.77
C LEU A 132 -4.70 -5.05 -9.61
N ASN A 133 -5.20 -5.64 -8.51
CA ASN A 133 -5.19 -7.09 -8.31
C ASN A 133 -6.24 -7.82 -9.14
N ASN A 134 -7.19 -7.08 -9.74
CA ASN A 134 -8.29 -7.61 -10.51
C ASN A 134 -8.21 -7.14 -11.97
N TYR A 135 -8.56 -8.04 -12.90
CA TYR A 135 -8.59 -7.69 -14.31
C TYR A 135 -9.58 -6.55 -14.59
N SER A 136 -9.11 -5.53 -15.29
CA SER A 136 -9.91 -4.41 -15.79
C SER A 136 -9.70 -4.27 -17.28
N TRP A 137 -10.77 -4.35 -18.06
CA TRP A 137 -10.71 -4.12 -19.52
C TRP A 137 -10.10 -2.75 -19.82
N ASN A 138 -10.55 -1.70 -19.12
CA ASN A 138 -10.11 -0.33 -19.37
C ASN A 138 -8.60 -0.18 -19.17
N LEU A 139 -8.06 -0.68 -18.05
CA LEU A 139 -6.63 -0.60 -17.76
C LEU A 139 -5.83 -1.50 -18.71
N ASN A 140 -6.34 -2.70 -18.99
CA ASN A 140 -5.67 -3.64 -19.88
C ASN A 140 -5.52 -3.07 -21.29
N VAL A 141 -6.61 -2.66 -21.94
CA VAL A 141 -6.54 -2.19 -23.33
C VAL A 141 -5.78 -0.87 -23.44
N VAL A 142 -5.94 0.08 -22.51
CA VAL A 142 -5.23 1.36 -22.60
C VAL A 142 -3.73 1.17 -22.35
N GLY A 143 -3.36 0.41 -21.32
CA GLY A 143 -1.97 0.08 -21.04
C GLY A 143 -1.31 -0.72 -22.16
N HIS A 144 -2.04 -1.65 -22.77
CA HIS A 144 -1.60 -2.46 -23.91
C HIS A 144 -1.28 -1.60 -25.14
N GLU A 145 -2.22 -0.76 -25.56
CA GLU A 145 -2.02 0.08 -26.75
C GLU A 145 -0.90 1.11 -26.55
N MET A 146 -0.76 1.66 -25.34
CA MET A 146 0.41 2.48 -25.00
C MET A 146 1.71 1.67 -25.07
N GLY A 147 1.67 0.38 -24.73
CA GLY A 147 2.84 -0.50 -24.79
C GLY A 147 3.37 -0.67 -26.21
N HIS A 148 2.48 -0.70 -27.20
CA HIS A 148 2.88 -0.63 -28.61
C HIS A 148 3.53 0.71 -28.95
N ASN A 149 2.97 1.83 -28.48
CA ASN A 149 3.61 3.13 -28.72
C ASN A 149 5.04 3.15 -28.15
N PHE A 150 5.27 2.52 -27.00
CA PHE A 150 6.58 2.28 -26.37
C PHE A 150 7.36 1.09 -26.94
N GLY A 151 7.01 0.60 -28.13
CA GLY A 151 7.82 -0.35 -28.91
C GLY A 151 7.60 -1.83 -28.63
N SER A 152 6.66 -2.21 -27.77
CA SER A 152 6.37 -3.63 -27.50
C SER A 152 5.56 -4.27 -28.61
N ASN A 153 5.96 -5.47 -29.03
CA ASN A 153 5.08 -6.38 -29.77
C ASN A 153 4.15 -7.12 -28.80
N HIS A 154 3.23 -7.94 -29.32
CA HIS A 154 2.46 -8.85 -28.47
C HIS A 154 3.33 -9.94 -27.86
N THR A 155 2.92 -10.48 -26.71
CA THR A 155 3.62 -11.60 -26.04
C THR A 155 3.67 -12.87 -26.89
N HIS A 156 2.67 -13.12 -27.74
CA HIS A 156 2.63 -14.26 -28.67
C HIS A 156 3.41 -14.01 -29.98
N TRP A 157 4.22 -12.95 -30.05
CA TRP A 157 5.11 -12.67 -31.17
C TRP A 157 6.31 -13.62 -31.19
N CYS A 158 6.55 -14.25 -32.33
CA CYS A 158 7.66 -15.19 -32.50
C CYS A 158 9.05 -14.52 -32.48
N GLY A 159 9.12 -13.18 -32.46
CA GLY A 159 10.36 -12.43 -32.58
C GLY A 159 11.10 -12.14 -31.26
N TRP A 160 10.51 -12.47 -30.11
CA TRP A 160 11.21 -12.40 -28.82
C TRP A 160 12.40 -13.37 -28.77
N SER A 161 13.37 -13.09 -27.91
CA SER A 161 14.64 -13.84 -27.84
C SER A 161 14.49 -15.36 -27.71
N ASN A 162 13.43 -15.83 -27.03
CA ASN A 162 13.13 -17.24 -26.80
C ASN A 162 11.87 -17.74 -27.53
N GLY A 163 11.40 -17.00 -28.55
CA GLY A 163 10.11 -17.24 -29.17
C GLY A 163 8.95 -16.67 -28.35
N PRO A 164 7.69 -17.02 -28.68
CA PRO A 164 6.52 -16.39 -28.07
C PRO A 164 6.53 -16.62 -26.56
N ILE A 165 6.38 -15.53 -25.80
CA ILE A 165 6.33 -15.52 -24.33
C ILE A 165 5.13 -16.32 -23.84
N ASP A 166 4.04 -16.20 -24.59
CA ASP A 166 2.80 -16.90 -24.32
C ASP A 166 2.20 -17.41 -25.64
N ASN A 167 1.36 -18.43 -25.56
CA ASN A 167 0.77 -19.10 -26.71
C ASN A 167 -0.67 -19.46 -26.34
N CYS A 168 -1.44 -18.45 -25.93
CA CYS A 168 -2.88 -18.58 -25.69
C CYS A 168 -3.71 -18.22 -26.91
N TYR A 169 -3.19 -17.31 -27.72
CA TYR A 169 -3.74 -16.90 -28.98
C TYR A 169 -2.81 -17.36 -30.11
N ASP A 170 -3.28 -17.30 -31.36
CA ASP A 170 -2.47 -17.65 -32.52
C ASP A 170 -1.19 -16.81 -32.56
N VAL A 171 -0.03 -17.47 -32.64
CA VAL A 171 1.28 -16.79 -32.66
C VAL A 171 1.46 -15.85 -33.85
N GLU A 172 2.16 -14.75 -33.63
CA GLU A 172 2.51 -13.79 -34.67
C GLU A 172 3.90 -14.08 -35.24
N GLY A 173 3.95 -14.61 -36.46
CA GLY A 173 5.19 -14.89 -37.17
C GLY A 173 5.28 -16.35 -37.62
N SER A 174 6.47 -16.94 -37.50
CA SER A 174 6.76 -18.28 -38.03
C SER A 174 7.45 -19.17 -37.00
N CYS A 175 6.74 -19.44 -35.90
CA CYS A 175 7.13 -20.37 -34.84
C CYS A 175 6.02 -21.42 -34.62
N ALA A 176 6.23 -22.35 -33.68
CA ALA A 176 5.22 -23.36 -33.37
C ALA A 176 3.97 -22.70 -32.78
N ASN A 177 2.79 -23.04 -33.29
CA ASN A 177 1.50 -22.51 -32.86
C ASN A 177 0.67 -23.64 -32.25
N ASP A 178 0.38 -23.54 -30.95
CA ASP A 178 -0.45 -24.50 -30.21
C ASP A 178 -1.21 -23.76 -29.10
N PRO A 179 -2.23 -22.95 -29.47
CA PRO A 179 -2.87 -22.03 -28.54
C PRO A 179 -3.64 -22.77 -27.44
N GLN A 180 -3.33 -22.48 -26.18
CA GLN A 180 -3.99 -23.06 -25.00
C GLN A 180 -4.44 -21.99 -24.02
N SER A 181 -5.54 -22.23 -23.30
CA SER A 181 -6.01 -21.30 -22.27
C SER A 181 -4.98 -21.14 -21.15
N GLN A 182 -4.61 -19.90 -20.82
CA GLN A 182 -3.66 -19.54 -19.76
C GLN A 182 -3.87 -18.08 -19.34
N VAL A 183 -3.14 -17.63 -18.32
CA VAL A 183 -3.11 -16.25 -17.87
C VAL A 183 -1.88 -15.56 -18.47
N GLY A 184 -2.11 -14.54 -19.30
CA GLY A 184 -1.06 -13.73 -19.91
C GLY A 184 -0.72 -12.48 -19.10
N THR A 185 0.11 -11.62 -19.69
CA THR A 185 0.48 -10.29 -19.15
C THR A 185 -0.08 -9.18 -20.05
N MET A 186 0.13 -7.92 -19.68
CA MET A 186 -0.49 -6.74 -20.31
C MET A 186 -0.52 -6.80 -21.85
N MET A 187 0.58 -7.20 -22.49
CA MET A 187 0.74 -7.27 -23.96
C MET A 187 0.17 -8.56 -24.60
N SER A 188 -0.72 -9.27 -23.89
CA SER A 188 -1.26 -10.57 -24.29
C SER A 188 -2.73 -10.54 -24.72
N TYR A 189 -3.09 -11.47 -25.59
CA TYR A 189 -4.47 -11.74 -26.03
C TYR A 189 -5.14 -12.89 -25.28
N CYS A 190 -4.56 -13.38 -24.17
CA CYS A 190 -5.14 -14.49 -23.41
C CYS A 190 -6.56 -14.19 -22.89
N HIS A 191 -6.87 -12.92 -22.61
CA HIS A 191 -8.22 -12.48 -22.22
C HIS A 191 -9.29 -12.73 -23.31
N ALA A 192 -8.89 -12.84 -24.59
CA ALA A 192 -9.79 -13.08 -25.71
C ALA A 192 -10.12 -14.56 -25.92
N VAL A 193 -9.53 -15.46 -25.12
CA VAL A 193 -9.72 -16.90 -25.21
C VAL A 193 -10.55 -17.40 -24.03
N ALA A 194 -11.48 -18.31 -24.30
CA ALA A 194 -12.36 -18.86 -23.27
C ALA A 194 -11.54 -19.57 -22.17
N GLY A 195 -11.65 -19.07 -20.93
CA GLY A 195 -10.90 -19.57 -19.77
C GLY A 195 -9.53 -18.89 -19.56
N GLY A 196 -9.12 -18.00 -20.46
CA GLY A 196 -7.91 -17.20 -20.32
C GLY A 196 -8.17 -15.87 -19.61
N SER A 197 -7.08 -15.24 -19.16
CA SER A 197 -7.11 -13.93 -18.50
C SER A 197 -5.78 -13.22 -18.74
N VAL A 198 -5.64 -11.99 -18.23
CA VAL A 198 -4.39 -11.23 -18.24
C VAL A 198 -4.17 -10.63 -16.84
N ASN A 199 -2.95 -10.71 -16.33
CA ASN A 199 -2.54 -9.93 -15.18
C ASN A 199 -2.14 -8.52 -15.63
N LEU A 200 -2.50 -7.50 -14.85
CA LEU A 200 -2.24 -6.09 -15.14
C LEU A 200 -0.78 -5.70 -14.81
N ASN A 201 0.16 -6.45 -15.38
CA ASN A 201 1.60 -6.20 -15.30
C ASN A 201 2.27 -6.59 -16.63
N PHE A 202 3.45 -6.06 -16.90
CA PHE A 202 4.28 -6.41 -18.05
C PHE A 202 5.14 -7.64 -17.75
N HIS A 203 5.36 -8.47 -18.77
CA HIS A 203 6.29 -9.58 -18.65
C HIS A 203 7.75 -9.07 -18.62
N PRO A 204 8.67 -9.68 -17.85
CA PRO A 204 10.07 -9.26 -17.79
C PRO A 204 10.79 -9.18 -19.16
N ILE A 205 10.45 -10.08 -20.09
CA ILE A 205 10.96 -10.02 -21.48
C ILE A 205 10.43 -8.77 -22.22
N VAL A 206 9.15 -8.42 -22.06
CA VAL A 206 8.58 -7.20 -22.65
C VAL A 206 9.29 -5.96 -22.10
N ILE A 207 9.53 -5.93 -20.78
CA ILE A 207 10.23 -4.84 -20.10
C ILE A 207 11.66 -4.70 -20.65
N SER A 208 12.43 -5.79 -20.66
CA SER A 208 13.87 -5.78 -20.99
C SER A 208 14.20 -5.70 -22.48
N GLU A 209 13.34 -6.23 -23.36
CA GLU A 209 13.60 -6.30 -24.80
C GLU A 209 12.85 -5.23 -25.62
N ALA A 210 11.81 -4.60 -25.07
CA ALA A 210 11.05 -3.56 -25.77
C ALA A 210 10.94 -2.26 -24.99
N LEU A 211 10.25 -2.25 -23.83
CA LEU A 211 9.87 -1.01 -23.16
C LEU A 211 11.08 -0.19 -22.69
N ILE A 212 11.97 -0.77 -21.86
CA ILE A 212 13.15 -0.06 -21.36
C ILE A 212 14.07 0.39 -22.51
N PRO A 213 14.41 -0.47 -23.50
CA PRO A 213 15.21 -0.04 -24.65
C PRO A 213 14.61 1.12 -25.43
N THR A 214 13.32 1.07 -25.78
CA THR A 214 12.65 2.14 -26.52
C THR A 214 12.61 3.42 -25.68
N ILE A 215 12.12 3.37 -24.44
CA ILE A 215 12.04 4.53 -23.55
C ILE A 215 13.41 5.18 -23.35
N SER A 216 14.46 4.38 -23.17
CA SER A 216 15.83 4.89 -22.97
C SER A 216 16.42 5.50 -24.25
N ALA A 217 16.12 4.93 -25.43
CA ALA A 217 16.55 5.48 -26.71
C ALA A 217 15.82 6.79 -27.04
N ASP A 218 14.54 6.87 -26.69
CA ASP A 218 13.64 7.97 -26.98
C ASP A 218 13.62 9.07 -25.91
N GLY A 219 14.27 8.85 -24.75
CA GLY A 219 14.25 9.76 -23.60
C GLY A 219 14.59 11.23 -23.91
N SER A 220 15.30 11.52 -24.99
CA SER A 220 15.62 12.88 -25.44
C SER A 220 14.45 13.68 -26.02
N CYS A 221 13.33 13.03 -26.39
CA CYS A 221 12.16 13.72 -26.95
C CYS A 221 11.01 13.90 -25.96
N PHE A 222 11.07 13.29 -24.78
CA PHE A 222 10.08 13.51 -23.73
C PHE A 222 10.25 14.93 -23.17
N GLY A 223 9.17 15.68 -23.13
CA GLY A 223 9.12 16.98 -22.46
C GLY A 223 8.95 16.86 -20.95
N ASP A 224 9.06 17.99 -20.25
CA ASP A 224 8.59 18.08 -18.86
C ASP A 224 7.07 17.90 -18.82
N CYS A 225 6.58 17.19 -17.79
CA CYS A 225 5.15 17.08 -17.54
C CYS A 225 4.59 18.46 -17.17
N VAL A 226 3.68 18.97 -17.99
CA VAL A 226 2.91 20.19 -17.68
C VAL A 226 1.64 19.83 -16.92
N ASP A 227 1.11 20.79 -16.17
CA ASP A 227 -0.24 20.68 -15.61
C ASP A 227 -1.23 20.42 -16.75
N TRP A 228 -2.14 19.49 -16.51
CA TRP A 228 -3.11 19.12 -17.52
C TRP A 228 -4.14 20.22 -17.70
N THR A 229 -4.64 20.37 -18.93
CA THR A 229 -5.75 21.28 -19.26
C THR A 229 -6.85 20.52 -20.01
N THR A 230 -8.02 21.12 -20.23
CA THR A 230 -9.12 20.45 -20.94
C THR A 230 -9.88 21.41 -21.86
N SER A 231 -10.57 20.83 -22.85
CA SER A 231 -11.52 21.57 -23.70
C SER A 231 -12.86 21.87 -23.03
N CYS A 232 -13.17 21.22 -21.90
CA CYS A 232 -14.42 21.46 -21.20
C CYS A 232 -14.46 22.90 -20.67
N SER A 233 -15.65 23.51 -20.68
CA SER A 233 -15.87 24.76 -19.92
C SER A 233 -15.53 24.51 -18.45
N TYR A 234 -14.93 25.47 -17.77
CA TYR A 234 -14.34 25.27 -16.44
C TYR A 234 -15.43 25.22 -15.34
N TYR A 235 -15.45 24.14 -14.55
CA TYR A 235 -16.31 23.92 -13.39
C TYR A 235 -15.41 23.86 -12.15
N GLY A 236 -15.95 24.35 -11.04
CA GLY A 236 -15.29 24.42 -9.75
C GLY A 236 -16.23 25.11 -8.78
N CYS A 237 -15.81 25.33 -7.54
CA CYS A 237 -16.69 26.02 -6.61
C CYS A 237 -16.94 27.47 -7.07
N THR A 238 -18.20 27.79 -7.38
CA THR A 238 -18.58 29.15 -7.82
C THR A 238 -19.00 30.05 -6.65
N ASP A 239 -19.04 29.53 -5.43
CA ASP A 239 -19.41 30.28 -4.24
C ASP A 239 -18.20 31.06 -3.70
N PRO A 240 -18.20 32.41 -3.76
CA PRO A 240 -17.09 33.24 -3.26
C PRO A 240 -16.91 33.19 -1.74
N GLU A 241 -17.85 32.63 -0.99
CA GLU A 241 -17.72 32.40 0.45
C GLU A 241 -17.04 31.06 0.79
N ALA A 242 -16.86 30.17 -0.19
CA ALA A 242 -16.17 28.90 0.01
C ALA A 242 -14.64 29.07 0.05
N CYS A 243 -13.98 28.23 0.85
CA CYS A 243 -12.53 28.23 0.95
C CYS A 243 -11.83 27.67 -0.30
N ASN A 244 -12.54 26.88 -1.11
CA ASN A 244 -12.09 26.36 -2.40
C ASN A 244 -12.75 27.09 -3.58
N TYR A 245 -13.20 28.33 -3.37
CA TYR A 245 -13.75 29.17 -4.42
C TYR A 245 -12.78 29.28 -5.61
N ASP A 246 -13.30 29.05 -6.80
CA ASP A 246 -12.58 29.14 -8.04
C ASP A 246 -13.12 30.28 -8.91
N LEU A 247 -12.23 31.24 -9.22
CA LEU A 247 -12.55 32.40 -10.05
C LEU A 247 -12.82 32.02 -11.51
N ASP A 248 -12.19 30.96 -12.01
CA ASP A 248 -12.32 30.52 -13.39
C ASP A 248 -13.54 29.59 -13.59
N ALA A 249 -14.20 29.16 -12.50
CA ALA A 249 -15.45 28.39 -12.53
C ALA A 249 -16.63 29.17 -13.10
N ILE A 250 -17.19 28.63 -14.19
CA ILE A 250 -18.39 29.12 -14.88
C ILE A 250 -19.62 28.33 -14.43
N LEU A 251 -19.44 27.11 -13.90
CA LEU A 251 -20.52 26.29 -13.33
C LEU A 251 -20.04 25.60 -12.04
N ASP A 252 -20.93 25.54 -11.04
CA ASP A 252 -20.69 24.87 -9.77
C ASP A 252 -20.68 23.34 -9.93
N ASP A 253 -19.64 22.68 -9.43
CA ASP A 253 -19.50 21.22 -9.41
C ASP A 253 -19.99 20.58 -8.10
N GLY A 254 -20.45 21.39 -7.13
CA GLY A 254 -20.93 20.93 -5.84
C GLY A 254 -19.81 20.61 -4.83
N THR A 255 -18.56 20.94 -5.14
CA THR A 255 -17.42 20.72 -4.25
C THR A 255 -17.21 21.86 -3.25
N CYS A 256 -18.01 22.94 -3.31
CA CYS A 256 -17.88 24.10 -2.42
C CYS A 256 -17.84 23.71 -0.94
N ALA A 257 -16.70 23.99 -0.30
CA ALA A 257 -16.47 23.80 1.12
C ALA A 257 -16.41 25.17 1.82
N LEU A 258 -17.19 25.33 2.89
CA LEU A 258 -17.31 26.60 3.61
C LEU A 258 -16.35 26.71 4.81
N THR A 259 -15.69 25.62 5.16
CA THR A 259 -14.87 25.52 6.36
C THR A 259 -13.55 24.84 6.06
N PHE A 260 -12.50 25.35 6.68
CA PHE A 260 -11.28 24.60 6.87
C PHE A 260 -11.48 23.64 8.05
N ASP A 261 -10.88 22.47 7.95
CA ASP A 261 -10.72 21.59 9.10
C ASP A 261 -9.63 22.13 10.04
N ASP A 262 -9.38 21.44 11.16
CA ASP A 262 -8.39 21.86 12.15
C ASP A 262 -6.94 21.77 11.61
N CYS A 263 -6.75 20.99 10.53
CA CYS A 263 -5.50 20.91 9.77
C CYS A 263 -5.31 22.06 8.78
N GLY A 264 -6.32 22.93 8.62
CA GLY A 264 -6.27 24.01 7.63
C GLY A 264 -6.54 23.55 6.20
N VAL A 265 -7.10 22.36 6.00
CA VAL A 265 -7.51 21.83 4.71
C VAL A 265 -8.97 22.22 4.45
N CYS A 266 -9.21 22.87 3.31
CA CYS A 266 -10.55 23.28 2.92
C CYS A 266 -11.43 22.06 2.62
N GLY A 267 -12.53 21.91 3.35
CA GLY A 267 -13.41 20.73 3.23
C GLY A 267 -12.78 19.43 3.73
N GLY A 268 -11.68 19.51 4.48
CA GLY A 268 -11.01 18.35 5.06
C GLY A 268 -11.76 17.71 6.23
N ASN A 269 -11.22 16.61 6.72
CA ASN A 269 -11.78 15.76 7.78
C ASN A 269 -10.78 15.53 8.95
N ASN A 270 -9.76 16.38 9.07
CA ASN A 270 -8.67 16.31 10.05
C ASN A 270 -7.64 15.19 9.83
N GLU A 271 -7.79 14.30 8.84
CA GLU A 271 -6.86 13.16 8.67
C GLU A 271 -5.44 13.60 8.29
N SER A 272 -5.28 14.70 7.57
CA SER A 272 -3.97 15.13 7.04
C SER A 272 -2.98 15.65 8.08
N CYS A 273 -3.41 15.90 9.30
CA CYS A 273 -2.54 16.31 10.42
C CYS A 273 -2.88 15.58 11.72
N SER A 274 -3.59 14.45 11.59
CA SER A 274 -3.82 13.51 12.67
C SER A 274 -2.62 12.58 12.76
N GLY A 275 -2.12 12.38 13.98
CA GLY A 275 -0.99 11.50 14.24
C GLY A 275 -0.55 11.59 15.70
N CYS A 276 0.55 10.94 16.04
CA CYS A 276 1.08 11.00 17.39
C CYS A 276 1.77 12.34 17.67
N THR A 277 1.26 13.08 18.65
CA THR A 277 1.76 14.40 19.06
C THR A 277 2.67 14.35 20.30
N ASP A 278 2.83 13.19 20.93
CA ASP A 278 3.69 13.01 22.11
C ASP A 278 5.17 12.87 21.70
N PRO A 279 6.07 13.82 22.05
CA PRO A 279 7.48 13.75 21.69
C PRO A 279 8.27 12.62 22.36
N LEU A 280 7.67 11.89 23.31
CA LEU A 280 8.25 10.71 23.95
C LEU A 280 7.87 9.40 23.25
N ALA A 281 6.91 9.43 22.32
CA ALA A 281 6.49 8.26 21.58
C ALA A 281 7.45 7.90 20.43
N CYS A 282 7.50 6.61 20.10
CA CYS A 282 8.36 6.09 19.04
C CYS A 282 7.91 6.50 17.64
N ASN A 283 6.61 6.76 17.47
CA ASN A 283 5.98 7.21 16.24
C ASN A 283 5.59 8.69 16.28
N TYR A 284 6.26 9.50 17.11
CA TYR A 284 6.02 10.93 17.18
C TYR A 284 6.13 11.57 15.79
N ASP A 285 5.08 12.27 15.39
CA ASP A 285 5.02 13.08 14.19
C ASP A 285 5.03 14.57 14.57
N ALA A 286 6.07 15.28 14.11
CA ALA A 286 6.20 16.71 14.35
C ALA A 286 5.25 17.56 13.51
N GLU A 287 4.63 16.99 12.47
CA GLU A 287 3.64 17.64 11.60
C GLU A 287 2.20 17.40 12.10
N ALA A 288 2.00 16.41 12.97
CA ALA A 288 0.70 16.17 13.61
C ALA A 288 0.31 17.34 14.54
N LEU A 289 -0.91 17.85 14.32
CA LEU A 289 -1.53 18.88 15.16
C LEU A 289 -2.62 18.29 16.07
N ILE A 290 -3.12 17.12 15.72
CA ILE A 290 -4.26 16.46 16.34
C ILE A 290 -3.83 15.07 16.77
N GLU A 291 -3.94 14.79 18.06
CA GLU A 291 -3.68 13.47 18.62
C GLU A 291 -4.76 12.48 18.18
N ASP A 292 -4.36 11.43 17.48
CA ASP A 292 -5.25 10.38 16.97
C ASP A 292 -5.27 9.11 17.84
N GLY A 293 -4.46 9.07 18.90
CA GLY A 293 -4.32 7.93 19.79
C GLY A 293 -3.40 6.83 19.25
N SER A 294 -2.66 7.10 18.17
CA SER A 294 -1.66 6.17 17.61
C SER A 294 -0.35 6.15 18.40
N CYS A 295 -0.12 7.07 19.34
CA CYS A 295 1.14 7.17 20.07
C CYS A 295 1.55 5.84 20.74
N TYR A 296 2.69 5.31 20.29
CA TYR A 296 3.32 4.14 20.88
C TYR A 296 4.47 4.57 21.80
N LEU A 297 4.29 4.37 23.10
CA LEU A 297 5.33 4.57 24.10
C LEU A 297 6.08 3.25 24.30
N ALA A 298 7.42 3.28 24.19
CA ALA A 298 8.24 2.13 24.54
C ALA A 298 8.06 1.81 26.05
N PRO A 299 7.99 0.53 26.44
CA PRO A 299 7.91 0.14 27.85
C PRO A 299 9.18 0.55 28.61
N ASP A 300 9.08 0.61 29.94
CA ASP A 300 10.22 0.90 30.81
C ASP A 300 11.39 -0.06 30.51
N GLU A 301 12.61 0.48 30.45
CA GLU A 301 13.85 -0.20 30.03
C GLU A 301 14.01 -0.47 28.51
N ALA A 302 12.96 -0.34 27.69
CA ALA A 302 13.06 -0.34 26.23
C ALA A 302 13.31 1.06 25.66
N THR A 303 13.75 1.13 24.39
CA THR A 303 13.96 2.40 23.67
C THR A 303 13.48 2.29 22.23
N CYS A 304 12.97 3.36 21.65
CA CYS A 304 12.53 3.39 20.24
C CYS A 304 13.64 3.18 19.20
N ALA A 305 14.92 3.21 19.61
CA ALA A 305 16.08 3.15 18.72
C ALA A 305 16.87 1.82 18.82
N CYS A 306 16.25 0.76 19.34
CA CYS A 306 16.86 -0.56 19.42
C CYS A 306 16.83 -1.28 18.07
N LEU A 307 17.70 -2.29 17.93
CA LEU A 307 17.80 -3.15 16.75
C LEU A 307 17.80 -4.61 17.20
N HIS A 308 17.14 -5.48 16.45
CA HIS A 308 17.25 -6.92 16.61
C HIS A 308 17.70 -7.57 15.30
N ALA A 309 18.71 -8.45 15.38
CA ALA A 309 19.27 -9.13 14.22
C ALA A 309 19.00 -10.64 14.29
N ALA A 310 18.09 -11.12 13.44
CA ALA A 310 17.82 -12.54 13.27
C ALA A 310 18.73 -13.14 12.20
N SER A 311 19.26 -14.33 12.44
CA SER A 311 20.19 -15.00 11.53
C SER A 311 19.67 -16.38 11.13
N PHE A 312 19.61 -16.64 9.83
CA PHE A 312 19.20 -17.93 9.30
C PHE A 312 20.32 -18.51 8.43
N ASP A 313 20.57 -19.81 8.56
CA ASP A 313 21.41 -20.60 7.66
C ASP A 313 20.61 -21.87 7.33
N VAL A 314 19.84 -21.80 6.24
CA VAL A 314 18.87 -22.82 5.86
C VAL A 314 18.92 -23.13 4.38
N ASN A 315 18.49 -24.35 4.03
CA ASN A 315 18.17 -24.72 2.66
C ASN A 315 16.70 -25.09 2.60
N LEU A 316 15.91 -24.31 1.85
CA LEU A 316 14.46 -24.42 1.78
C LEU A 316 14.04 -24.82 0.36
N SER A 317 13.22 -25.87 0.26
CA SER A 317 12.52 -26.24 -0.98
C SER A 317 11.27 -25.36 -1.18
N ALA A 318 10.59 -25.50 -2.31
CA ALA A 318 9.37 -24.76 -2.61
C ALA A 318 8.34 -24.79 -1.46
N GLY A 319 7.98 -23.61 -0.95
CA GLY A 319 6.98 -23.48 0.10
C GLY A 319 7.46 -23.84 1.51
N GLU A 320 8.71 -24.26 1.69
CA GLU A 320 9.26 -24.54 3.01
C GLU A 320 9.62 -23.24 3.73
N THR A 321 9.42 -23.25 5.05
CA THR A 321 9.69 -22.11 5.92
C THR A 321 10.69 -22.46 7.01
N ALA A 322 11.41 -21.44 7.47
CA ALA A 322 12.11 -21.46 8.74
C ALA A 322 11.68 -20.23 9.55
N SER A 323 11.60 -20.35 10.86
CA SER A 323 11.18 -19.26 11.72
C SER A 323 11.98 -19.20 13.01
N GLU A 324 12.07 -18.00 13.56
CA GLU A 324 12.62 -17.68 14.86
C GLU A 324 11.55 -16.88 15.64
N THR A 325 11.49 -17.09 16.94
CA THR A 325 10.58 -16.37 17.83
C THR A 325 11.40 -15.69 18.92
N ILE A 326 11.10 -14.43 19.17
CA ILE A 326 11.75 -13.63 20.21
C ILE A 326 10.71 -13.00 21.14
N GLN A 327 11.09 -12.79 22.40
CA GLN A 327 10.35 -11.91 23.29
C GLN A 327 10.89 -10.50 23.13
N GLY A 328 10.00 -9.53 22.96
CA GLY A 328 10.42 -8.18 22.72
C GLY A 328 9.29 -7.16 22.68
N ALA A 329 9.68 -5.90 22.65
CA ALA A 329 8.81 -4.76 22.42
C ALA A 329 9.31 -4.01 21.19
N GLY A 330 8.40 -3.54 20.34
CA GLY A 330 8.84 -2.80 19.16
C GLY A 330 7.79 -1.94 18.51
N PHE A 331 8.27 -0.89 17.85
CA PHE A 331 7.60 -0.15 16.80
C PHE A 331 8.50 -0.29 15.57
N VAL A 332 8.22 -1.29 14.74
CA VAL A 332 9.18 -1.76 13.72
C VAL A 332 8.98 -0.97 12.43
N THR A 333 9.96 -0.14 12.10
CA THR A 333 9.87 0.82 10.97
C THR A 333 10.48 0.31 9.67
N GLY A 334 11.16 -0.84 9.71
CA GLY A 334 11.83 -1.39 8.55
C GLY A 334 12.82 -2.49 8.88
N LEU A 335 13.49 -2.99 7.85
CA LEU A 335 14.57 -3.97 7.99
C LEU A 335 15.74 -3.72 7.05
N GLU A 336 16.92 -4.18 7.46
CA GLU A 336 18.10 -4.33 6.62
C GLU A 336 18.42 -5.82 6.45
N ALA A 337 18.52 -6.28 5.21
CA ALA A 337 18.81 -7.67 4.88
C ALA A 337 20.22 -7.78 4.29
N VAL A 338 20.99 -8.76 4.77
CA VAL A 338 22.23 -9.24 4.16
C VAL A 338 22.07 -10.71 3.87
N LEU A 339 21.98 -11.08 2.60
CA LEU A 339 21.79 -12.46 2.15
C LEU A 339 23.04 -12.97 1.42
N ILE A 340 23.56 -14.10 1.84
CA ILE A 340 24.49 -14.93 1.08
C ILE A 340 23.66 -16.06 0.44
N PHE A 341 23.43 -15.94 -0.86
CA PHE A 341 22.55 -16.83 -1.61
C PHE A 341 23.32 -17.90 -2.38
N GLN A 342 22.82 -19.14 -2.35
CA GLN A 342 23.29 -20.21 -3.22
C GLN A 342 22.13 -21.04 -3.79
N ASP A 343 22.08 -21.15 -5.12
CA ASP A 343 21.17 -22.04 -5.86
C ASP A 343 21.61 -23.51 -5.68
N LEU A 344 21.03 -24.21 -4.69
CA LEU A 344 21.45 -25.54 -4.23
C LEU A 344 20.24 -26.43 -3.87
N PRO A 345 19.89 -27.44 -4.70
CA PRO A 345 20.59 -27.84 -5.93
C PRO A 345 20.42 -26.78 -7.04
N PRO A 346 21.35 -26.69 -8.02
CA PRO A 346 21.23 -25.72 -9.10
C PRO A 346 20.01 -26.00 -9.95
N ASP A 347 18.95 -25.23 -9.74
CA ASP A 347 17.68 -25.39 -10.42
C ASP A 347 17.07 -24.09 -10.90
N GLN A 348 17.85 -22.99 -10.84
CA GLN A 348 17.42 -21.63 -11.15
C GLN A 348 16.53 -21.02 -10.07
N SER A 349 16.69 -21.45 -8.81
CA SER A 349 16.22 -20.66 -7.68
C SER A 349 16.91 -19.29 -7.71
N TRP A 350 16.17 -18.23 -7.38
CA TRP A 350 16.67 -16.85 -7.39
C TRP A 350 16.72 -16.27 -5.98
N ALA A 351 17.61 -15.29 -5.78
CA ALA A 351 17.76 -14.64 -4.48
C ALA A 351 16.48 -13.88 -4.06
N ASN A 352 15.77 -13.27 -5.02
CA ASN A 352 14.53 -12.54 -4.80
C ASN A 352 13.35 -13.42 -4.31
N GLU A 353 13.48 -14.75 -4.34
CA GLU A 353 12.46 -15.70 -3.88
C GLU A 353 12.54 -15.99 -2.37
N MET A 354 13.50 -15.37 -1.67
CA MET A 354 13.53 -15.38 -0.21
C MET A 354 12.44 -14.44 0.33
N MET A 355 11.27 -14.93 0.70
CA MET A 355 10.27 -14.08 1.37
C MET A 355 10.57 -13.99 2.87
N VAL A 356 10.47 -12.79 3.43
CA VAL A 356 10.60 -12.53 4.87
C VAL A 356 9.24 -12.11 5.41
N GLY A 357 8.77 -12.76 6.47
CA GLY A 357 7.60 -12.38 7.23
C GLY A 357 7.96 -11.94 8.65
N LEU A 358 7.27 -10.92 9.14
CA LEU A 358 7.33 -10.48 10.53
C LEU A 358 5.91 -10.48 11.11
N THR A 359 5.69 -11.22 12.18
CA THR A 359 4.41 -11.28 12.91
C THR A 359 4.61 -10.72 14.30
N SER A 360 3.80 -9.72 14.64
CA SER A 360 3.74 -9.09 15.95
C SER A 360 2.91 -9.91 16.96
N PRO A 361 3.00 -9.60 18.26
CA PRO A 361 2.33 -10.37 19.32
C PRO A 361 0.80 -10.43 19.22
N ASP A 362 0.16 -9.41 18.63
CA ASP A 362 -1.30 -9.37 18.45
C ASP A 362 -1.80 -10.17 17.22
N GLY A 363 -0.86 -10.73 16.45
CA GLY A 363 -1.13 -11.49 15.23
C GLY A 363 -1.06 -10.68 13.93
N THR A 364 -0.90 -9.35 14.00
CA THR A 364 -0.65 -8.51 12.82
C THR A 364 0.68 -8.89 12.20
N CYS A 365 0.73 -9.01 10.86
CA CYS A 365 1.93 -9.43 10.15
C CYS A 365 2.20 -8.63 8.88
N LEU A 366 3.46 -8.64 8.44
CA LEU A 366 3.93 -8.08 7.18
C LEU A 366 4.80 -9.10 6.45
N GLN A 367 4.82 -9.04 5.11
CA GLN A 367 5.76 -9.82 4.29
C GLN A 367 6.53 -8.97 3.29
N ILE A 368 7.76 -9.38 2.98
CA ILE A 368 8.68 -8.66 2.12
C ILE A 368 9.32 -9.64 1.15
N GLY A 369 9.39 -9.24 -0.12
CA GLY A 369 9.98 -10.05 -1.18
C GLY A 369 9.14 -11.25 -1.57
N GLY A 370 9.71 -12.10 -2.43
CA GLY A 370 9.06 -13.27 -3.00
C GLY A 370 8.00 -12.95 -4.06
N TYR A 371 7.84 -13.86 -5.03
CA TYR A 371 6.97 -13.63 -6.21
C TYR A 371 5.84 -14.63 -6.39
N ASN A 372 6.00 -15.91 -6.01
CA ASN A 372 4.99 -16.93 -6.37
C ASN A 372 4.14 -17.45 -5.21
N LEU A 373 4.73 -17.68 -4.04
CA LEU A 373 4.04 -18.11 -2.83
C LEU A 373 4.05 -16.98 -1.80
N SER A 374 3.08 -17.02 -0.90
CA SER A 374 2.80 -15.95 0.06
C SER A 374 2.74 -16.50 1.49
N LEU A 375 3.00 -15.65 2.48
CA LEU A 375 2.73 -15.91 3.89
C LEU A 375 1.31 -15.45 4.31
N ASP A 376 0.51 -14.99 3.35
CA ASP A 376 -0.83 -14.43 3.54
C ASP A 376 -0.84 -13.16 4.42
N CYS A 377 0.26 -12.40 4.38
CA CYS A 377 0.40 -11.09 5.04
C CYS A 377 0.41 -9.95 4.00
N PRO A 378 -0.03 -8.73 4.36
CA PRO A 378 0.19 -7.54 3.53
C PRO A 378 1.66 -7.38 3.14
N SER A 379 1.91 -7.04 1.87
CA SER A 379 3.26 -6.83 1.37
C SER A 379 3.80 -5.45 1.77
N ALA A 380 4.99 -5.42 2.36
CA ALA A 380 5.77 -4.22 2.64
C ALA A 380 6.85 -3.95 1.56
N GLY A 381 6.70 -4.54 0.37
CA GLY A 381 7.59 -4.33 -0.78
C GLY A 381 8.24 -5.61 -1.31
N LEU A 382 8.91 -5.48 -2.45
CA LEU A 382 9.70 -6.53 -3.11
C LEU A 382 11.20 -6.28 -2.89
N TRP A 383 12.02 -7.31 -3.10
CA TRP A 383 13.48 -7.12 -3.12
C TRP A 383 13.91 -6.30 -4.34
N PRO A 384 15.07 -5.61 -4.25
CA PRO A 384 15.67 -4.91 -5.38
C PRO A 384 15.82 -5.80 -6.62
N GLY A 385 15.62 -5.23 -7.81
CA GLY A 385 15.61 -5.99 -9.07
C GLY A 385 16.92 -6.70 -9.41
N ASP A 386 18.05 -6.31 -8.82
CA ASP A 386 19.34 -7.01 -8.97
C ASP A 386 19.38 -8.38 -8.24
N TRP A 387 18.40 -8.67 -7.39
CA TRP A 387 18.19 -10.00 -6.79
C TRP A 387 17.49 -10.99 -7.75
N ASN A 388 17.00 -10.53 -8.91
CA ASN A 388 16.29 -11.35 -9.91
C ASN A 388 17.26 -12.21 -10.74
N THR A 389 18.05 -13.04 -10.07
CA THR A 389 19.07 -13.88 -10.69
C THR A 389 19.36 -15.12 -9.84
N SER A 390 19.75 -16.23 -10.50
CA SER A 390 20.28 -17.43 -9.86
C SER A 390 21.77 -17.34 -9.52
N ALA A 391 22.34 -16.13 -9.57
CA ALA A 391 23.77 -15.94 -9.36
C ALA A 391 24.07 -16.11 -7.88
N GLN A 392 25.04 -16.98 -7.55
CA GLN A 392 25.48 -17.13 -6.18
C GLN A 392 26.27 -15.89 -5.78
N GLY A 393 26.02 -15.37 -4.58
CA GLY A 393 26.64 -14.12 -4.16
C GLY A 393 26.07 -13.55 -2.87
N THR A 394 26.55 -12.37 -2.53
CA THR A 394 26.04 -11.59 -1.40
C THR A 394 25.15 -10.47 -1.94
N TYR A 395 23.97 -10.37 -1.35
CA TYR A 395 22.93 -9.42 -1.69
C TYR A 395 22.58 -8.61 -0.45
N THR A 396 22.26 -7.34 -0.64
CA THR A 396 21.88 -6.44 0.45
C THR A 396 20.69 -5.60 0.06
N ALA A 397 19.78 -5.38 1.00
CA ALA A 397 18.61 -4.55 0.80
C ALA A 397 18.24 -3.80 2.08
N SER A 398 17.62 -2.64 1.94
CA SER A 398 17.03 -1.88 3.04
C SER A 398 15.58 -1.58 2.67
N VAL A 399 14.67 -1.86 3.59
CA VAL A 399 13.22 -1.72 3.40
C VAL A 399 12.68 -0.85 4.53
N VAL A 400 11.90 0.15 4.17
CA VAL A 400 11.15 1.00 5.10
C VAL A 400 9.69 0.56 5.04
N PHE A 401 9.04 0.42 6.18
CA PHE A 401 7.63 0.05 6.25
C PHE A 401 6.79 1.32 6.23
N GLU A 402 5.95 1.45 5.20
CA GLU A 402 4.95 2.52 5.10
C GLU A 402 3.92 2.43 6.24
N GLU A 403 3.60 1.20 6.65
CA GLU A 403 2.73 0.89 7.78
C GLU A 403 3.52 0.08 8.82
N PRO A 404 4.23 0.73 9.75
CA PRO A 404 4.96 0.07 10.83
C PRO A 404 4.04 -0.80 11.68
N ILE A 405 4.54 -1.95 12.13
CA ILE A 405 3.82 -2.81 13.10
C ILE A 405 4.44 -2.68 14.49
N GLN A 406 3.61 -2.83 15.51
CA GLN A 406 4.00 -2.58 16.90
C GLN A 406 3.46 -3.63 17.87
N GLY A 407 4.04 -3.71 19.07
CA GLY A 407 3.55 -4.58 20.13
C GLY A 407 4.62 -5.01 21.13
N ILE A 408 4.14 -5.58 22.24
CA ILE A 408 4.94 -6.15 23.34
C ILE A 408 4.59 -7.62 23.48
N GLY A 409 5.61 -8.47 23.61
CA GLY A 409 5.48 -9.91 23.79
C GLY A 409 6.20 -10.71 22.70
N SER A 410 5.55 -11.78 22.21
CA SER A 410 6.17 -12.75 21.31
C SER A 410 6.13 -12.32 19.84
N TRP A 411 7.28 -11.96 19.26
CA TRP A 411 7.45 -11.68 17.83
C TRP A 411 7.93 -12.92 17.09
N THR A 412 7.43 -13.15 15.87
CA THR A 412 7.86 -14.26 15.01
C THR A 412 8.42 -13.75 13.69
N ILE A 413 9.65 -14.12 13.38
CA ILE A 413 10.32 -13.82 12.11
C ILE A 413 10.33 -15.12 11.30
N THR A 414 9.81 -15.07 10.09
CA THR A 414 9.71 -16.23 9.20
C THR A 414 10.43 -15.95 7.89
N ILE A 415 11.17 -16.92 7.39
CA ILE A 415 11.67 -16.94 6.01
C ILE A 415 11.00 -18.07 5.25
N LEU A 416 10.66 -17.81 3.99
CA LEU A 416 9.96 -18.71 3.08
C LEU A 416 10.71 -18.74 1.74
N ASN A 417 10.86 -19.92 1.15
CA ASN A 417 11.17 -19.99 -0.27
C ASN A 417 9.87 -19.84 -1.09
N SER A 418 9.68 -18.68 -1.69
CA SER A 418 8.45 -18.37 -2.42
C SER A 418 8.38 -18.99 -3.80
N TRP A 419 9.44 -19.61 -4.32
CA TRP A 419 9.42 -20.19 -5.66
C TRP A 419 8.80 -21.59 -5.65
N ASN A 420 7.63 -21.72 -6.27
CA ASN A 420 6.83 -22.95 -6.24
C ASN A 420 7.45 -24.16 -6.97
N ASN A 421 8.49 -23.95 -7.79
CA ASN A 421 9.22 -25.00 -8.50
C ASN A 421 10.63 -25.24 -7.95
N SER A 422 10.99 -24.61 -6.83
CA SER A 422 12.28 -24.81 -6.18
C SER A 422 12.42 -26.21 -5.58
N ASN A 423 13.50 -26.89 -5.92
CA ASN A 423 13.96 -28.12 -5.31
C ASN A 423 14.94 -27.86 -4.16
N GLY A 424 15.32 -26.59 -3.92
CA GLY A 424 16.14 -26.15 -2.81
C GLY A 424 16.91 -24.86 -3.10
N ALA A 425 16.82 -23.92 -2.17
CA ALA A 425 17.55 -22.66 -2.19
C ALA A 425 18.24 -22.45 -0.84
N SER A 426 19.54 -22.17 -0.86
CA SER A 426 20.32 -21.90 0.35
C SER A 426 20.26 -20.40 0.67
N TYR A 427 19.73 -20.09 1.84
CA TYR A 427 19.66 -18.75 2.40
C TYR A 427 20.48 -18.68 3.69
N GLU A 428 21.67 -18.10 3.59
CA GLU A 428 22.45 -17.65 4.75
C GLU A 428 22.23 -16.15 4.90
N THR A 429 21.33 -15.73 5.78
CA THR A 429 20.86 -14.34 5.86
C THR A 429 20.93 -13.78 7.27
N THR A 430 21.19 -12.49 7.37
CA THR A 430 21.03 -11.69 8.58
C THR A 430 20.02 -10.60 8.31
N LEU A 431 18.94 -10.60 9.07
CA LEU A 431 17.83 -9.65 8.99
C LEU A 431 17.87 -8.75 10.23
N THR A 432 18.14 -7.47 10.04
CA THR A 432 18.21 -6.48 11.12
C THR A 432 16.94 -5.64 11.12
N PHE A 433 16.10 -5.78 12.12
CA PHE A 433 14.85 -5.04 12.27
C PHE A 433 15.08 -3.75 13.07
N ASN A 434 14.66 -2.63 12.48
CA ASN A 434 14.76 -1.31 13.10
C ASN A 434 13.57 -1.09 14.04
N GLY A 435 13.84 -0.79 15.32
CA GLY A 435 12.79 -0.52 16.32
C GLY A 435 12.26 -1.77 17.05
N LEU A 436 12.87 -2.93 16.86
CA LEU A 436 12.54 -4.18 17.58
C LEU A 436 13.55 -4.42 18.71
N CYS A 437 13.08 -4.38 19.96
CA CYS A 437 13.91 -4.58 21.15
C CYS A 437 13.72 -6.00 21.67
N GLU A 438 14.79 -6.78 21.74
CA GLU A 438 14.77 -8.08 22.43
C GLU A 438 14.80 -7.88 23.94
N GLY A 439 13.88 -8.54 24.65
CA GLY A 439 13.76 -8.47 26.09
C GLY A 439 12.43 -9.02 26.58
N ASP A 440 12.41 -9.46 27.84
CA ASP A 440 11.18 -9.83 28.51
C ASP A 440 10.56 -8.58 29.13
N PHE A 441 9.71 -7.92 28.35
CA PHE A 441 8.95 -6.73 28.75
C PHE A 441 7.51 -7.08 29.14
N ASP A 442 7.17 -8.37 29.16
CA ASP A 442 5.91 -8.84 29.73
C ASP A 442 5.99 -8.69 31.25
N ASN A 443 5.17 -7.80 31.78
CA ASN A 443 4.90 -7.69 33.20
C ASN A 443 3.53 -8.32 33.48
N PRO A 444 3.49 -9.63 33.80
CA PRO A 444 2.24 -10.32 34.07
C PRO A 444 1.61 -9.82 35.38
N GLY A 445 0.36 -9.40 35.30
CA GLY A 445 -0.43 -8.95 36.44
C GLY A 445 -1.86 -8.66 36.04
N CYS A 446 -2.70 -8.16 36.95
CA CYS A 446 -4.07 -7.85 36.58
C CYS A 446 -4.16 -6.52 35.81
N THR A 447 -4.53 -6.57 34.54
CA THR A 447 -4.65 -5.39 33.67
C THR A 447 -6.04 -4.72 33.71
N ASN A 448 -7.01 -5.32 34.42
CA ASN A 448 -8.36 -4.78 34.51
C ASN A 448 -8.48 -3.77 35.66
N SER A 449 -8.67 -2.49 35.33
CA SER A 449 -8.82 -1.39 36.30
C SER A 449 -10.00 -1.51 37.28
N GLU A 450 -10.97 -2.40 37.02
CA GLU A 450 -12.08 -2.69 37.93
C GLU A 450 -11.77 -3.80 38.95
N ALA A 451 -10.64 -4.49 38.80
CA ALA A 451 -10.21 -5.54 39.73
C ALA A 451 -9.47 -4.95 40.93
N CYS A 452 -9.59 -5.62 42.07
CA CYS A 452 -9.03 -5.15 43.33
C CYS A 452 -7.51 -5.30 43.46
N ASN A 453 -6.91 -6.15 42.65
CA ASN A 453 -5.47 -6.30 42.51
C ASN A 453 -4.98 -5.77 41.16
N PHE A 454 -5.68 -4.79 40.57
CA PHE A 454 -5.22 -4.09 39.38
C PHE A 454 -3.78 -3.60 39.58
N ASP A 455 -2.92 -3.93 38.62
CA ASP A 455 -1.54 -3.51 38.56
C ASP A 455 -1.38 -2.59 37.34
N ASP A 456 -1.13 -1.31 37.60
CA ASP A 456 -0.98 -0.29 36.56
C ASP A 456 0.33 -0.44 35.77
N THR A 457 1.23 -1.31 36.21
CA THR A 457 2.45 -1.66 35.52
C THR A 457 2.31 -2.94 34.69
N ALA A 458 1.21 -3.68 34.82
CA ALA A 458 1.03 -4.95 34.10
C ALA A 458 0.79 -4.73 32.60
N THR A 459 1.58 -5.40 31.76
CA THR A 459 1.46 -5.35 30.28
C THR A 459 0.75 -6.57 29.70
N SER A 460 0.46 -7.59 30.53
CA SER A 460 -0.25 -8.81 30.13
C SER A 460 -1.10 -9.37 31.29
N ASP A 461 -2.36 -9.74 31.03
CA ASP A 461 -3.26 -10.32 32.03
C ASP A 461 -2.86 -11.77 32.32
N ASP A 462 -2.39 -12.04 33.54
CA ASP A 462 -2.03 -13.39 33.99
C ASP A 462 -3.22 -14.18 34.56
N GLY A 463 -4.42 -13.60 34.50
CA GLY A 463 -5.64 -14.16 35.07
C GLY A 463 -5.70 -14.04 36.60
N SER A 464 -4.81 -13.24 37.21
CA SER A 464 -4.82 -12.99 38.65
C SER A 464 -5.93 -12.01 39.07
N CYS A 465 -6.64 -11.35 38.15
CA CYS A 465 -7.66 -10.36 38.46
C CYS A 465 -8.73 -10.87 39.44
N GLN A 466 -8.86 -10.16 40.57
CA GLN A 466 -9.79 -10.45 41.65
C GLN A 466 -10.90 -9.41 41.66
N PHE A 467 -12.13 -9.87 41.45
CA PHE A 467 -13.34 -9.03 41.44
C PHE A 467 -14.26 -9.26 42.66
N GLU A 468 -13.99 -10.28 43.47
CA GLU A 468 -14.81 -10.66 44.64
C GLU A 468 -13.92 -10.85 45.88
N ASN A 469 -14.43 -10.49 47.06
CA ASN A 469 -13.73 -10.56 48.36
C ASN A 469 -12.41 -9.78 48.39
N CYS A 470 -12.45 -8.55 47.88
CA CYS A 470 -11.32 -7.64 47.92
C CYS A 470 -10.90 -7.42 49.38
N PRO A 471 -9.64 -7.71 49.75
CA PRO A 471 -9.16 -7.38 51.09
C PRO A 471 -9.33 -5.88 51.28
N CYS A 472 -10.19 -5.48 52.21
CA CYS A 472 -10.32 -4.10 52.64
C CYS A 472 -9.74 -3.97 54.05
N PRO A 473 -8.41 -4.09 54.20
CA PRO A 473 -7.77 -4.12 55.52
C PRO A 473 -7.89 -2.77 56.25
N ALA A 474 -8.31 -1.72 55.56
CA ALA A 474 -8.51 -0.37 56.08
C ALA A 474 -9.96 -0.03 56.47
N ASP A 475 -10.94 -0.93 56.25
CA ASP A 475 -12.29 -0.82 56.81
C ASP A 475 -12.26 -1.45 58.20
N PHE A 476 -12.16 -0.60 59.22
CA PHE A 476 -11.98 -1.03 60.61
C PHE A 476 -13.31 -1.13 61.36
N ASP A 477 -14.41 -0.58 60.81
CA ASP A 477 -15.75 -0.70 61.39
C ASP A 477 -16.71 -1.65 60.65
N ASP A 478 -16.20 -2.34 59.62
CA ASP A 478 -16.90 -3.32 58.78
C ASP A 478 -18.19 -2.73 58.15
N ASP A 479 -18.19 -1.43 57.82
CA ASP A 479 -19.34 -0.75 57.22
C ASP A 479 -19.36 -0.77 55.68
N GLY A 480 -18.32 -1.35 55.08
CA GLY A 480 -18.14 -1.48 53.64
C GLY A 480 -17.61 -0.20 52.98
N GLN A 481 -17.09 0.77 53.74
CA GLN A 481 -16.54 2.02 53.20
C GLN A 481 -15.33 2.47 54.04
N VAL A 482 -14.20 2.79 53.40
CA VAL A 482 -13.09 3.42 54.14
C VAL A 482 -13.31 4.92 54.23
N THR A 483 -13.72 5.40 55.40
CA THR A 483 -14.10 6.80 55.61
C THR A 483 -13.33 7.46 56.76
N SER A 484 -13.74 8.68 57.13
CA SER A 484 -13.23 9.33 58.33
C SER A 484 -13.48 8.54 59.61
N SER A 485 -14.48 7.64 59.62
CA SER A 485 -14.74 6.74 60.76
C SER A 485 -13.57 5.78 60.97
N ASP A 486 -13.11 5.14 59.89
CA ASP A 486 -11.95 4.25 59.87
C ASP A 486 -10.66 4.98 60.17
N LEU A 487 -10.48 6.19 59.65
CA LEU A 487 -9.33 7.02 59.98
C LEU A 487 -9.28 7.32 61.49
N LEU A 488 -10.42 7.55 62.13
CA LEU A 488 -10.46 7.76 63.58
C LEU A 488 -10.13 6.49 64.36
N LEU A 489 -10.52 5.32 63.85
CA LEU A 489 -10.12 4.02 64.41
C LEU A 489 -8.61 3.78 64.24
N PHE A 490 -8.08 3.97 63.04
CA PHE A 490 -6.64 3.91 62.76
C PHE A 490 -5.83 4.85 63.67
N LEU A 491 -6.25 6.12 63.79
CA LEU A 491 -5.58 7.12 64.63
C LEU A 491 -5.69 6.79 66.13
N SER A 492 -6.63 5.94 66.54
CA SER A 492 -6.70 5.45 67.92
C SER A 492 -5.65 4.38 68.22
N ASP A 493 -5.12 3.72 67.19
CA ASP A 493 -4.08 2.69 67.27
C ASP A 493 -2.69 3.22 66.92
N ILE A 494 -2.57 4.45 66.42
CA ILE A 494 -1.29 5.02 66.02
C ILE A 494 -0.27 5.04 67.19
N GLY A 495 0.90 4.46 66.94
CA GLY A 495 1.92 4.23 67.97
C GLY A 495 1.76 2.90 68.73
N CYS A 496 0.85 2.01 68.33
CA CYS A 496 0.80 0.65 68.83
C CYS A 496 2.08 -0.10 68.46
N SER A 497 2.67 -0.77 69.44
CA SER A 497 3.86 -1.61 69.30
C SER A 497 3.76 -2.89 70.14
N SER A 498 2.55 -3.25 70.55
CA SER A 498 2.26 -4.41 71.41
C SER A 498 1.03 -5.13 70.85
N PRO A 499 1.23 -6.19 70.05
CA PRO A 499 0.15 -6.86 69.34
C PRO A 499 -1.00 -7.37 70.24
N PRO A 500 -2.23 -7.44 69.71
CA PRO A 500 -2.61 -7.10 68.34
C PRO A 500 -2.75 -5.59 68.13
N CYS A 501 -2.03 -5.06 67.12
CA CYS A 501 -2.23 -3.71 66.59
C CYS A 501 -3.13 -3.87 65.37
N PHE A 502 -4.35 -3.35 65.43
CA PHE A 502 -5.34 -3.57 64.37
C PHE A 502 -5.10 -2.64 63.17
N GLY A 503 -4.42 -1.51 63.38
CA GLY A 503 -3.99 -0.62 62.30
C GLY A 503 -2.66 -1.00 61.65
N ASP A 504 -2.10 -2.17 61.96
CA ASP A 504 -0.88 -2.68 61.30
C ASP A 504 -1.22 -3.22 59.91
N LEU A 505 -1.05 -2.38 58.90
CA LEU A 505 -1.32 -2.70 57.49
C LEU A 505 -0.07 -3.19 56.75
N THR A 506 1.10 -3.07 57.39
CA THR A 506 2.38 -3.54 56.87
C THR A 506 2.79 -4.92 57.37
N ASP A 507 2.00 -5.51 58.29
CA ASP A 507 2.28 -6.76 59.01
C ASP A 507 3.61 -6.74 59.78
N ASP A 508 4.05 -5.56 60.24
CA ASP A 508 5.33 -5.35 60.93
C ASP A 508 5.22 -5.38 62.47
N ASN A 509 4.02 -5.64 62.99
CA ASN A 509 3.58 -5.61 64.39
C ASN A 509 3.55 -4.20 65.03
N GLN A 510 3.52 -3.15 64.22
CA GLN A 510 3.41 -1.77 64.66
C GLN A 510 2.35 -1.03 63.87
N THR A 511 1.78 0.02 64.45
CA THR A 511 0.94 0.98 63.72
C THR A 511 1.63 2.32 63.70
N ASN A 512 2.13 2.72 62.54
CA ASN A 512 2.92 3.92 62.37
C ASN A 512 2.54 4.68 61.07
N VAL A 513 3.39 5.62 60.66
CA VAL A 513 3.11 6.46 59.48
C VAL A 513 3.14 5.65 58.18
N GLN A 514 3.88 4.54 58.12
CA GLN A 514 3.89 3.65 56.96
C GLN A 514 2.51 3.00 56.76
N ASP A 515 1.87 2.55 57.83
CA ASP A 515 0.50 2.03 57.77
C ASP A 515 -0.50 3.14 57.39
N LEU A 516 -0.27 4.38 57.84
CA LEU A 516 -1.13 5.51 57.43
C LEU A 516 -1.04 5.79 55.93
N LEU A 517 0.14 5.61 55.32
CA LEU A 517 0.29 5.78 53.87
C LEU A 517 -0.52 4.71 53.12
N ILE A 518 -0.51 3.47 53.60
CA ILE A 518 -1.34 2.39 53.04
C ILE A 518 -2.83 2.70 53.23
N PHE A 519 -3.24 3.14 54.43
CA PHE A 519 -4.62 3.53 54.70
C PHE A 519 -5.13 4.60 53.71
N LEU A 520 -4.30 5.60 53.38
CA LEU A 520 -4.67 6.68 52.47
C LEU A 520 -4.87 6.23 51.01
N VAL A 521 -4.31 5.08 50.61
CA VAL A 521 -4.58 4.49 49.29
C VAL A 521 -6.03 4.03 49.18
N PHE A 522 -6.62 3.56 50.29
CA PHE A 522 -8.00 3.07 50.34
C PHE A 522 -9.01 4.16 50.77
N PHE A 523 -8.56 5.36 51.14
CA PHE A 523 -9.47 6.36 51.70
C PHE A 523 -10.50 6.86 50.68
N GLY A 524 -11.78 6.72 51.01
CA GLY A 524 -12.91 7.11 50.17
C GLY A 524 -13.32 6.07 49.13
N THR A 525 -12.73 4.87 49.16
CA THR A 525 -13.13 3.76 48.29
C THR A 525 -14.24 2.90 48.94
N PRO A 526 -15.29 2.52 48.20
CA PRO A 526 -16.25 1.49 48.65
C PRO A 526 -15.57 0.13 48.71
N CYS A 527 -15.84 -0.61 49.79
CA CYS A 527 -15.38 -1.98 50.02
C CYS A 527 -16.53 -2.98 49.77
N PRO A 528 -16.36 -3.97 48.87
CA PRO A 528 -17.42 -4.92 48.52
C PRO A 528 -17.88 -5.86 49.65
#